data_AF-A0A6M4BTM5-F1
#
_entry.id   AF-A0A6M4BTM5-F1
#
_cell.length_a   1.000
_cell.length_b   1.000
_cell.length_c   1.000
_cell.angle_alpha   90.00
_cell.angle_beta   90.00
_cell.angle_gamma   90.00
#
_symmetry.space_group_name_H-M   'P 1'
#
loop_
_entity.id
_entity.type
_entity.pdbx_description
1 polymer ?
#
loop_
_entity_poly.entity_id
_entity_poly.type
_entity_poly.pdbx_seq_one_letter_code
_entity_poly.pdbx_strand_id
1 'polypeptide(L)'
;FNNIQVSRRYKHFDWLHERLQEKFTLIPIPPLPDKQISGRYDEQLIERRRVQLQEFVDWMCKHPVLSKSEVWQHFLTCTDEKRWKAGKRQAERDNLLGLNYCISLVVPEKALLQSQVDHITEQCHTFIN
;
A
#
# COMPACT_ATOMS: atom_id res chain seq x y z
N PHE A 1 -2.25 19.18 -2.02
CA PHE A 1 -2.66 18.00 -2.81
C PHE A 1 -3.95 18.30 -3.56
N ASN A 2 -4.08 17.87 -4.82
CA ASN A 2 -5.35 17.94 -5.57
C ASN A 2 -6.40 17.14 -4.79
N ASN A 3 -7.55 17.76 -4.50
CA ASN A 3 -8.66 17.26 -3.66
C ASN A 3 -9.38 16.03 -4.28
N ILE A 4 -8.62 15.00 -4.68
CA ILE A 4 -9.08 13.78 -5.34
C ILE A 4 -9.56 12.83 -4.26
N GLN A 5 -10.86 12.55 -4.28
CA GLN A 5 -11.48 11.60 -3.37
C GLN A 5 -11.81 10.30 -4.12
N VAL A 6 -11.45 9.17 -3.53
CA VAL A 6 -11.82 7.84 -4.02
C VAL A 6 -12.54 7.06 -2.93
N SER A 7 -13.49 6.20 -3.33
CA SER A 7 -14.13 5.26 -2.40
C SER A 7 -13.54 3.86 -2.58
N ARG A 8 -13.15 3.24 -1.46
CA ARG A 8 -12.59 1.88 -1.42
C ARG A 8 -13.30 1.09 -0.33
N ARG A 9 -14.00 0.03 -0.73
CA ARG A 9 -14.59 -0.93 0.21
C ARG A 9 -13.51 -1.88 0.74
N TYR A 10 -13.79 -2.57 1.85
CA TYR A 10 -12.88 -3.55 2.45
C TYR A 10 -12.30 -4.55 1.44
N LYS A 11 -13.13 -5.09 0.52
CA LYS A 11 -12.64 -6.02 -0.52
C LYS A 11 -11.58 -5.42 -1.45
N HIS A 12 -11.52 -4.10 -1.60
CA HIS A 12 -10.44 -3.43 -2.35
C HIS A 12 -9.15 -3.37 -1.53
N PHE A 13 -9.24 -3.13 -0.21
CA PHE A 13 -8.09 -3.23 0.69
C PHE A 13 -7.54 -4.66 0.74
N ASP A 14 -8.41 -5.65 0.88
CA ASP A 14 -8.06 -7.07 0.85
C ASP A 14 -7.26 -7.44 -0.40
N TRP A 15 -7.76 -7.04 -1.57
CA TRP A 15 -7.04 -7.23 -2.84
C TRP A 15 -5.69 -6.49 -2.87
N LEU A 16 -5.63 -5.24 -2.39
CA LEU A 16 -4.39 -4.48 -2.34
C LEU A 16 -3.36 -5.20 -1.44
N HIS A 17 -3.79 -5.63 -0.26
CA HIS A 17 -2.94 -6.33 0.70
C HIS A 17 -2.37 -7.62 0.12
N GLU A 18 -3.18 -8.44 -0.58
CA GLU A 18 -2.68 -9.61 -1.31
C GLU A 18 -1.59 -9.24 -2.33
N ARG A 19 -1.81 -8.18 -3.14
CA ARG A 19 -0.83 -7.72 -4.13
C ARG A 19 0.46 -7.21 -3.49
N LEU A 20 0.36 -6.51 -2.36
CA LEU A 20 1.53 -6.02 -1.63
C LEU A 20 2.34 -7.17 -1.02
N GLN A 21 1.68 -8.16 -0.42
CA GLN A 21 2.34 -9.33 0.16
C GLN A 21 3.03 -10.17 -0.90
N GLU A 22 2.38 -10.36 -2.06
CA GLU A 22 2.94 -11.11 -3.17
C GLU A 22 4.14 -10.41 -3.80
N LYS A 23 4.09 -9.08 -3.93
CA LYS A 23 5.16 -8.29 -4.54
C LYS A 23 6.34 -8.07 -3.60
N PHE A 24 6.10 -7.62 -2.38
CA PHE A 24 7.12 -7.13 -1.46
C PHE A 24 7.47 -8.17 -0.41
N THR A 25 7.98 -9.32 -0.83
CA THR A 25 8.24 -10.49 0.05
C THR A 25 9.23 -10.24 1.19
N LEU A 26 10.08 -9.22 1.07
CA LEU A 26 11.05 -8.82 2.10
C LEU A 26 10.56 -7.69 3.02
N ILE A 27 9.37 -7.14 2.75
CA ILE A 27 8.80 -6.04 3.53
C ILE A 27 7.57 -6.57 4.27
N PRO A 28 7.51 -6.50 5.61
CA PRO A 28 6.35 -6.94 6.36
C PRO A 28 5.17 -6.01 6.09
N ILE A 29 4.13 -6.52 5.42
CA ILE A 29 2.90 -5.76 5.17
C ILE A 29 2.02 -5.80 6.43
N PRO A 30 1.53 -4.65 6.93
CA PRO A 30 0.69 -4.59 8.12
C PRO A 30 -0.63 -5.32 7.87
N PRO A 31 -1.14 -6.07 8.86
CA PRO A 31 -2.35 -6.86 8.69
C PRO A 31 -3.58 -5.97 8.54
N LEU A 32 -4.56 -6.45 7.77
CA LEU A 32 -5.89 -5.87 7.73
C LEU A 32 -6.76 -6.39 8.88
N PRO A 33 -7.81 -5.65 9.27
CA PRO A 33 -8.79 -6.16 10.23
C PRO A 33 -9.52 -7.39 9.68
N ASP A 34 -10.00 -8.25 10.57
CA ASP A 34 -10.55 -9.56 10.20
C ASP A 34 -11.76 -9.47 9.25
N LYS A 35 -11.80 -10.45 8.33
CA LYS A 35 -12.96 -10.77 7.49
C LYS A 35 -14.08 -11.31 8.37
N GLN A 36 -14.93 -10.43 8.86
CA GLN A 36 -16.14 -10.80 9.60
C GLN A 36 -17.38 -10.70 8.71
N ILE A 37 -18.11 -11.81 8.64
CA ILE A 37 -19.33 -11.99 7.83
C ILE A 37 -20.57 -11.75 8.69
N SER A 38 -20.55 -12.17 9.96
CA SER A 38 -21.60 -11.90 10.95
C SER A 38 -21.39 -10.56 11.65
N GLY A 39 -22.46 -9.90 12.08
CA GLY A 39 -22.38 -8.60 12.80
C GLY A 39 -21.83 -7.45 11.94
N ARG A 40 -21.76 -7.59 10.61
CA ARG A 40 -21.07 -6.62 9.72
C ARG A 40 -21.63 -5.19 9.72
N TYR A 41 -22.82 -4.99 10.30
CA TYR A 41 -23.50 -3.71 10.44
C TYR A 41 -23.47 -3.16 11.88
N ASP A 42 -22.78 -3.86 12.78
CA ASP A 42 -22.54 -3.37 14.14
C ASP A 42 -21.63 -2.14 14.11
N GLU A 43 -22.08 -1.04 14.71
CA GLU A 43 -21.37 0.25 14.65
C GLU A 43 -20.00 0.20 15.33
N GLN A 44 -19.86 -0.55 16.43
CA GLN A 44 -18.58 -0.68 17.12
C GLN A 44 -17.57 -1.45 16.26
N LEU A 45 -18.03 -2.51 15.58
CA LEU A 45 -17.20 -3.25 14.63
C LEU A 45 -16.81 -2.40 13.41
N ILE A 46 -17.73 -1.59 12.89
CA ILE A 46 -17.46 -0.67 11.78
C ILE A 46 -16.40 0.37 12.20
N GLU A 47 -16.55 0.99 13.36
CA GLU A 47 -15.61 2.01 13.82
C GLU A 47 -14.24 1.41 14.12
N ARG A 48 -14.18 0.25 14.78
CA ARG A 48 -12.92 -0.48 15.00
C ARG A 48 -12.21 -0.78 13.68
N ARG A 49 -12.94 -1.26 12.66
CA ARG A 49 -12.39 -1.48 11.33
C ARG A 49 -11.89 -0.20 10.68
N ARG A 50 -12.63 0.90 10.82
CA ARG A 50 -12.24 2.21 10.28
C ARG A 50 -10.89 2.65 10.85
N VAL A 51 -10.71 2.52 12.17
CA VAL A 51 -9.44 2.83 12.85
C VAL A 51 -8.30 1.95 12.34
N GLN A 52 -8.49 0.63 12.29
CA GLN A 52 -7.44 -0.29 11.81
C GLN A 52 -7.08 -0.08 10.33
N LEU A 53 -8.07 0.25 9.49
CA LEU A 53 -7.81 0.62 8.09
C LEU A 53 -7.06 1.95 7.99
N GLN A 54 -7.33 2.91 8.88
CA GLN A 54 -6.56 4.16 8.93
C GLN A 54 -5.10 3.89 9.32
N GLU A 55 -4.86 3.05 10.34
CA GLU A 55 -3.50 2.65 10.74
C GLU A 55 -2.74 1.97 9.60
N PHE A 56 -3.41 1.08 8.85
CA PHE A 56 -2.85 0.47 7.63
C PHE A 56 -2.43 1.55 6.62
N VAL A 57 -3.31 2.51 6.33
CA VAL A 57 -3.02 3.61 5.38
C VAL A 57 -1.85 4.47 5.87
N ASP A 58 -1.84 4.84 7.14
CA ASP A 58 -0.79 5.67 7.74
C ASP A 58 0.57 4.98 7.65
N TRP A 59 0.62 3.67 7.90
CA TRP A 59 1.84 2.89 7.78
C TRP A 59 2.32 2.82 6.33
N MET A 60 1.41 2.56 5.39
CA MET A 60 1.71 2.50 3.96
C MET A 60 2.27 3.82 3.43
N CYS A 61 1.69 4.95 3.84
CA CYS A 61 2.15 6.28 3.47
C CYS A 61 3.55 6.62 4.01
N LYS A 62 3.89 6.12 5.21
CA LYS A 62 5.20 6.38 5.85
C LYS A 62 6.31 5.48 5.31
N HIS A 63 5.99 4.34 4.70
CA HIS A 63 7.00 3.40 4.23
C HIS A 63 7.63 3.88 2.90
N PRO A 64 8.96 4.06 2.81
CA PRO A 64 9.62 4.73 1.67
C PRO A 64 9.49 4.01 0.33
N VAL A 65 9.41 2.68 0.36
CA VAL A 65 9.19 1.84 -0.84
C VAL A 65 7.70 1.75 -1.20
N LEU A 66 6.85 1.38 -0.24
CA LEU A 66 5.46 1.05 -0.51
C LEU A 66 4.62 2.27 -0.88
N SER A 67 4.86 3.42 -0.24
CA SER A 67 4.17 4.68 -0.56
C SER A 67 4.44 5.14 -2.00
N LYS A 68 5.55 4.72 -2.60
CA LYS A 68 5.93 5.04 -3.99
C LYS A 68 5.51 3.96 -5.00
N SER A 69 4.95 2.85 -4.54
CA SER A 69 4.58 1.75 -5.43
C SER A 69 3.41 2.13 -6.36
N GLU A 70 3.46 1.70 -7.61
CA GLU A 70 2.42 2.00 -8.60
C GLU A 70 1.04 1.48 -8.18
N VAL A 71 0.99 0.29 -7.57
CA VAL A 71 -0.26 -0.32 -7.08
C VAL A 71 -0.91 0.51 -5.97
N TRP A 72 -0.10 1.10 -5.08
CA TRP A 72 -0.57 2.00 -4.03
C TRP A 72 -1.07 3.33 -4.61
N GLN A 73 -0.30 3.94 -5.52
CA GLN A 73 -0.70 5.18 -6.16
C GLN A 73 -2.00 5.01 -6.97
N HIS A 74 -2.15 3.90 -7.70
CA HIS A 74 -3.40 3.55 -8.38
C HIS A 74 -4.56 3.36 -7.40
N PHE A 75 -4.31 2.71 -6.26
CA PHE A 75 -5.29 2.54 -5.20
C PHE A 75 -5.82 3.88 -4.67
N LEU A 76 -4.95 4.86 -4.42
CA LEU A 76 -5.34 6.16 -3.88
C LEU A 76 -5.94 7.14 -4.90
N THR A 77 -5.55 7.06 -6.17
CA THR A 77 -5.83 8.14 -7.14
C THR A 77 -6.83 7.77 -8.23
N CYS A 78 -7.07 6.47 -8.48
CA CYS A 78 -7.95 6.05 -9.57
C CYS A 78 -9.43 6.31 -9.26
N THR A 79 -10.04 7.28 -9.95
CA THR A 79 -11.46 7.64 -9.83
C THR A 79 -12.37 6.92 -10.81
N ASP A 80 -11.84 6.40 -11.93
CA ASP A 80 -12.61 5.74 -12.99
C ASP A 80 -12.67 4.20 -12.82
N GLU A 81 -13.86 3.63 -12.94
CA GLU A 81 -14.10 2.19 -12.71
C GLU A 81 -13.48 1.29 -13.80
N LYS A 82 -13.42 1.74 -15.06
CA LYS A 82 -12.78 0.96 -16.14
C LYS A 82 -11.27 0.92 -15.95
N ARG A 83 -10.66 2.07 -15.64
CA ARG A 83 -9.24 2.20 -15.29
C ARG A 83 -8.91 1.42 -14.03
N TRP A 84 -9.79 1.40 -13.02
CA TRP A 84 -9.63 0.60 -11.82
C TRP A 84 -9.43 -0.88 -12.15
N LYS A 85 -10.34 -1.46 -12.96
CA LYS A 85 -10.27 -2.86 -13.39
C LYS A 85 -9.03 -3.15 -14.25
N ALA A 86 -8.61 -2.21 -15.10
CA ALA A 86 -7.40 -2.37 -15.91
C ALA A 86 -6.15 -2.38 -15.02
N GLY A 87 -6.00 -1.41 -14.12
CA GLY A 87 -4.85 -1.33 -13.20
C GLY A 87 -4.80 -2.51 -12.23
N LYS A 88 -5.95 -3.06 -11.81
CA LYS A 88 -5.99 -4.32 -11.06
C LYS A 88 -5.32 -5.46 -11.81
N ARG A 89 -5.71 -5.68 -13.07
CA ARG A 89 -5.15 -6.74 -13.92
C ARG A 89 -3.68 -6.51 -14.24
N GLN A 90 -3.25 -5.25 -14.35
CA GLN A 90 -1.85 -4.91 -14.53
C GLN A 90 -1.02 -5.30 -13.30
N ALA A 91 -1.48 -4.95 -12.09
CA ALA A 91 -0.80 -5.33 -10.85
C ALA A 91 -0.77 -6.86 -10.63
N GLU A 92 -1.80 -7.58 -11.08
CA GLU A 92 -1.86 -9.06 -11.05
C GLU A 92 -0.92 -9.72 -12.07
N ARG A 93 -0.43 -8.99 -13.07
CA ARG A 93 0.46 -9.49 -14.14
C ARG A 93 1.87 -8.91 -14.05
N ASP A 94 2.23 -8.32 -12.92
CA ASP A 94 3.56 -7.78 -12.72
C ASP A 94 4.60 -8.92 -12.81
N ASN A 95 5.70 -8.69 -13.53
CA ASN A 95 6.77 -9.67 -13.68
C ASN A 95 7.70 -9.70 -12.46
N LEU A 96 7.68 -8.65 -11.64
CA LEU A 96 8.51 -8.47 -10.45
C LEU A 96 7.76 -8.86 -9.16
N LEU A 97 7.12 -10.03 -9.18
CA LEU A 97 6.43 -10.61 -8.04
C LEU A 97 7.31 -11.66 -7.33
N GLY A 98 7.05 -11.88 -6.04
CA GLY A 98 7.71 -12.92 -5.26
C GLY A 98 9.22 -12.66 -5.11
N LEU A 99 10.01 -13.70 -5.40
CA LEU A 99 11.48 -13.60 -5.38
C LEU A 99 12.04 -12.74 -6.52
N ASN A 100 11.31 -12.57 -7.62
CA ASN A 100 11.76 -11.73 -8.74
C ASN A 100 11.84 -10.25 -8.35
N TYR A 101 11.11 -9.83 -7.31
CA TYR A 101 11.24 -8.50 -6.76
C TYR A 101 12.69 -8.18 -6.34
N CYS A 102 13.44 -9.16 -5.85
CA CYS A 102 14.84 -8.98 -5.45
C CYS A 102 15.74 -8.53 -6.61
N ILE A 103 15.39 -8.85 -7.86
CA ILE A 103 16.14 -8.42 -9.06
C ILE A 103 16.03 -6.89 -9.25
N SER A 104 14.96 -6.27 -8.74
CA SER A 104 14.78 -4.82 -8.79
C SER A 104 15.59 -4.06 -7.73
N LEU A 105 16.17 -4.77 -6.75
CA LEU A 105 16.96 -4.15 -5.69
C LEU A 105 18.37 -3.85 -6.21
N VAL A 106 18.78 -2.59 -6.07
CA VAL A 106 20.15 -2.16 -6.38
C VAL A 106 20.89 -1.97 -5.07
N VAL A 107 21.96 -2.74 -4.89
CA VAL A 107 22.87 -2.56 -3.76
C VAL A 107 23.85 -1.44 -4.11
N PRO A 108 23.94 -0.38 -3.29
CA PRO A 108 24.92 0.68 -3.51
C PRO A 108 26.36 0.14 -3.50
N GLU A 109 27.21 0.62 -4.41
CA GLU A 109 28.63 0.22 -4.48
C GLU A 109 29.43 0.61 -3.23
N LYS A 110 28.97 1.62 -2.50
CA LYS A 110 29.56 2.13 -1.27
C LYS A 110 28.51 2.15 -0.18
N ALA A 111 28.92 1.86 1.05
CA ALA A 111 28.06 2.01 2.21
C ALA A 111 27.48 3.43 2.26
N LEU A 112 26.16 3.52 2.33
CA LEU A 112 25.47 4.80 2.47
C LEU A 112 25.73 5.35 3.87
N LEU A 113 25.93 6.66 3.97
CA LEU A 113 25.97 7.33 5.27
C LEU A 113 24.57 7.29 5.88
N GLN A 114 24.47 7.03 7.19
CA GLN A 114 23.18 6.97 7.88
C GLN A 114 22.35 8.24 7.66
N SER A 115 22.98 9.41 7.70
CA SER A 115 22.32 10.70 7.44
C SER A 115 21.70 10.83 6.05
N GLN A 116 22.28 10.16 5.03
CA GLN A 116 21.72 10.14 3.68
C GLN A 116 20.48 9.22 3.62
N VAL A 117 20.53 8.07 4.30
CA VAL A 117 19.40 7.15 4.41
C VAL A 117 18.23 7.81 5.16
N ASP A 118 18.53 8.51 6.26
CA ASP A 118 17.54 9.21 7.07
C ASP A 118 16.88 10.31 6.25
N HIS A 119 17.66 11.14 5.53
CA HIS A 119 17.12 12.18 4.67
C HIS A 119 16.18 11.64 3.58
N ILE A 120 16.55 10.53 2.93
CA ILE A 120 15.71 9.88 1.91
C ILE A 120 14.41 9.35 2.55
N THR A 121 14.51 8.75 3.73
CA THR A 121 13.36 8.24 4.48
C THR A 121 12.43 9.39 4.87
N GLU A 122 12.97 10.46 5.45
CA GLU A 122 12.25 11.69 5.83
C GLU A 122 11.48 12.32 4.67
N GLN A 123 12.10 12.43 3.49
CA GLN A 123 11.42 12.93 2.29
C GLN A 123 10.22 12.08 1.86
N CYS A 124 10.18 10.79 2.22
CA CYS A 124 9.03 9.93 1.94
C CYS A 124 7.83 10.26 2.85
N HIS A 125 8.04 10.85 4.02
CA HIS A 125 6.97 11.23 4.93
C HIS A 125 6.15 12.44 4.44
N THR A 126 6.67 13.23 3.50
CA THR A 126 6.00 14.42 2.95
C THR A 126 4.70 14.14 2.17
N PHE A 127 4.30 12.86 2.01
CA PHE A 127 2.95 12.49 1.57
C PHE A 127 1.87 12.75 2.62
N ILE A 128 2.24 12.91 3.91
CA ILE A 128 1.33 13.30 5.00
C ILE A 128 1.75 14.70 5.48
N ASN A 129 1.11 15.73 4.94
CA ASN A 129 1.04 17.09 5.50
C ASN A 129 -0.32 17.68 5.18
#